data_AF-A0A7S1UAU0-F1
#
_entry.id   AF-A0A7S1UAU0-F1
#
_cell.length_a   1.000
_cell.length_b   1.000
_cell.length_c   1.000
_cell.angle_alpha   90.00
_cell.angle_beta   90.00
_cell.angle_gamma   90.00
#
_symmetry.space_group_name_H-M   'P 1'
#
loop_
_entity.id
_entity.type
_entity.pdbx_description
1 polymer ?
#
loop_
_entity_poly.entity_id
_entity_poly.type
_entity_poly.pdbx_seq_one_letter_code
_entity_poly.pdbx_strand_id
1 'polypeptide(L)'
;FDRADLGFRKEITDVQYVAAMNPTAGSFVICERAQRHFATFCCAMPSEADLVTTYSAIFSGHLQGFSASVTGAAEKIVQATVNLHNAVSRRFLPSAIKFTYNWNMRELTNIFQGLTLSDPEYFDKSVQMCRLWVHECNRVFADRLVTTAEIEVFDGMLQEVAKKELPDGPDVVLSTPVPFTNFASQSKGCYVEVESTETLKR
;
A
#
# COMPACT_ATOMS: atom_id res chain seq x y z
N PHE A 1 -20.36 -19.95 -31.02
CA PHE A 1 -19.92 -20.68 -32.22
C PHE A 1 -18.43 -20.83 -32.17
N ASP A 2 -17.93 -22.03 -32.48
CA ASP A 2 -16.52 -22.20 -32.75
C ASP A 2 -16.20 -21.67 -34.14
N ARG A 3 -15.05 -21.01 -34.32
CA ARG A 3 -14.64 -20.54 -35.65
C ARG A 3 -14.10 -21.68 -36.52
N ALA A 4 -13.59 -22.75 -35.89
CA ALA A 4 -13.05 -23.91 -36.60
C ALA A 4 -14.14 -24.93 -36.98
N ASP A 5 -15.20 -25.03 -36.18
CA ASP A 5 -16.37 -25.87 -36.46
C ASP A 5 -17.66 -25.07 -36.25
N LEU A 6 -18.21 -24.60 -37.36
CA LEU A 6 -19.44 -23.80 -37.39
C LEU A 6 -20.69 -24.63 -37.03
N GLY A 7 -20.64 -25.96 -37.12
CA GLY A 7 -21.73 -26.87 -36.78
C GLY A 7 -21.86 -27.11 -35.28
N PHE A 8 -20.80 -26.86 -34.51
CA PHE A 8 -20.79 -27.07 -33.08
C PHE A 8 -21.39 -25.88 -32.31
N ARG A 9 -22.63 -26.05 -31.84
CA ARG A 9 -23.33 -25.09 -30.98
C ARG A 9 -22.93 -25.28 -29.52
N LYS A 10 -22.22 -24.30 -28.98
CA LYS A 10 -21.89 -24.22 -27.54
C LYS A 10 -23.05 -23.55 -26.80
N GLU A 11 -23.65 -24.27 -25.88
CA GLU A 11 -24.62 -23.75 -24.91
C GLU A 11 -23.91 -23.51 -23.59
N ILE A 12 -24.09 -22.32 -23.00
CA ILE A 12 -23.48 -21.94 -21.73
C ILE A 12 -24.61 -21.87 -20.71
N THR A 13 -24.56 -22.76 -19.73
CA THR A 13 -25.54 -22.89 -18.65
C THR A 13 -24.90 -22.50 -17.32
N ASP A 14 -25.65 -21.81 -16.46
CA ASP A 14 -25.25 -21.46 -15.09
C ASP A 14 -23.95 -20.66 -14.95
N VAL A 15 -23.76 -19.64 -15.79
CA VAL A 15 -22.60 -18.73 -15.73
C VAL A 15 -23.05 -17.27 -15.59
N GLN A 16 -22.36 -16.53 -14.71
CA GLN A 16 -22.45 -15.08 -14.62
C GLN A 16 -21.13 -14.44 -15.06
N TYR A 17 -21.22 -13.37 -15.85
CA TYR A 17 -20.06 -12.61 -16.30
C TYR A 17 -19.94 -11.31 -15.51
N VAL A 18 -18.73 -11.04 -15.01
CA VAL A 18 -18.35 -9.76 -14.40
C VAL A 18 -17.08 -9.27 -15.10
N ALA A 19 -17.05 -8.00 -15.46
CA ALA A 19 -15.91 -7.37 -16.11
C ALA A 19 -15.58 -6.05 -15.42
N ALA A 20 -14.30 -5.68 -15.38
CA ALA A 20 -13.82 -4.41 -14.86
C ALA A 20 -12.82 -3.80 -15.84
N MET A 21 -12.75 -2.47 -15.87
CA MET A 21 -11.78 -1.72 -16.65
C MET A 21 -11.27 -0.51 -15.87
N ASN A 22 -10.07 -0.04 -16.23
CA ASN A 22 -9.57 1.23 -15.74
C ASN A 22 -10.41 2.39 -16.31
N PRO A 23 -10.57 3.50 -15.56
CA PRO A 23 -11.18 4.72 -16.09
C PRO A 23 -10.55 5.10 -17.43
N THR A 24 -11.38 5.54 -18.38
CA THR A 24 -11.01 5.72 -19.78
C THR A 24 -9.87 6.74 -19.95
N ALA A 25 -8.63 6.24 -19.97
CA ALA A 25 -7.45 6.98 -20.39
C ALA A 25 -7.01 6.44 -21.77
N GLY A 26 -7.51 7.05 -22.83
CA GLY A 26 -7.08 6.77 -24.21
C GLY A 26 -7.68 5.50 -24.82
N SER A 27 -7.06 4.34 -24.58
CA SER A 27 -7.18 3.15 -25.43
C SER A 27 -8.25 2.13 -25.04
N PHE A 28 -8.93 2.29 -23.90
CA PHE A 28 -9.95 1.35 -23.42
C PHE A 28 -11.36 1.78 -23.85
N VAL A 29 -11.90 1.17 -24.91
CA VAL A 29 -13.26 1.42 -25.41
C VAL A 29 -14.06 0.12 -25.42
N ILE A 30 -15.26 0.14 -24.85
CA ILE A 30 -16.21 -0.97 -24.94
C ILE A 30 -17.10 -0.74 -26.15
N CYS A 31 -17.22 -1.74 -27.03
CA CYS A 31 -18.17 -1.63 -28.13
C CYS A 31 -19.60 -1.66 -27.61
N GLU A 32 -20.48 -0.81 -28.15
CA GLU A 32 -21.87 -0.69 -27.68
C GLU A 32 -22.63 -2.02 -27.71
N ARG A 33 -22.30 -2.90 -28.65
CA ARG A 33 -22.93 -4.22 -28.76
C ARG A 33 -22.63 -5.08 -27.53
N ALA A 34 -21.39 -5.08 -27.04
CA ALA A 34 -21.04 -5.80 -25.82
C ALA A 34 -21.67 -5.11 -24.60
N GLN A 35 -21.60 -3.77 -24.54
CA GLN A 35 -22.10 -2.99 -23.41
C GLN A 35 -23.60 -3.21 -23.13
N ARG A 36 -24.43 -3.44 -24.16
CA ARG A 36 -25.87 -3.74 -24.00
C ARG A 36 -26.16 -5.00 -23.17
N HIS A 37 -25.20 -5.90 -23.01
CA HIS A 37 -25.34 -7.12 -22.21
C HIS A 37 -24.90 -6.96 -20.75
N PHE A 38 -24.37 -5.80 -20.36
CA PHE A 38 -23.84 -5.55 -19.01
C PHE A 38 -24.53 -4.35 -18.37
N ALA A 39 -24.77 -4.45 -17.06
CA ALA A 39 -25.00 -3.28 -16.21
C ALA A 39 -23.65 -2.68 -15.79
N THR A 40 -23.46 -1.38 -15.97
CA THR A 40 -22.22 -0.69 -15.60
C THR A 40 -22.35 -0.02 -14.24
N PHE A 41 -21.39 -0.29 -13.37
CA PHE A 41 -21.22 0.41 -12.10
C PHE A 41 -19.89 1.18 -12.12
N CYS A 42 -19.91 2.43 -11.69
CA CYS A 42 -18.69 3.23 -11.55
C CYS A 42 -18.12 3.03 -10.14
N CYS A 43 -16.95 2.40 -10.06
CA CYS A 43 -16.21 2.26 -8.81
C CYS A 43 -15.18 3.38 -8.69
N ALA A 44 -15.51 4.42 -7.91
CA ALA A 44 -14.58 5.51 -7.60
C ALA A 44 -13.69 5.15 -6.40
N MET A 45 -12.64 5.95 -6.18
CA MET A 45 -11.86 5.86 -4.93
C MET A 45 -12.79 6.12 -3.73
N PRO A 46 -12.70 5.30 -2.66
CA PRO A 46 -13.49 5.50 -1.45
C PRO A 46 -13.17 6.85 -0.78
N SER A 47 -14.05 7.29 0.12
CA SER A 47 -13.78 8.48 0.92
C SER A 47 -12.65 8.23 1.92
N GLU A 48 -12.04 9.31 2.42
CA GLU A 48 -10.98 9.21 3.43
C GLU A 48 -11.44 8.44 4.68
N ALA A 49 -12.67 8.69 5.13
CA ALA A 49 -13.28 8.00 6.26
C ALA A 49 -13.47 6.50 6.00
N ASP A 50 -13.84 6.12 4.78
CA ASP A 50 -13.99 4.71 4.40
C ASP A 50 -12.64 4.01 4.34
N LEU A 51 -11.60 4.69 3.84
CA LEU A 51 -10.23 4.17 3.82
C LEU A 51 -9.72 3.93 5.25
N VAL A 52 -9.88 4.92 6.14
CA VAL A 52 -9.51 4.79 7.56
C VAL A 52 -10.25 3.62 8.20
N THR A 53 -11.57 3.49 7.96
CA THR A 53 -12.38 2.40 8.53
C THR A 53 -11.91 1.04 8.03
N THR A 54 -11.68 0.91 6.72
CA THR A 54 -11.26 -0.34 6.08
C THR A 54 -9.91 -0.80 6.60
N TYR A 55 -8.91 0.08 6.59
CA TYR A 55 -7.56 -0.28 7.02
C TYR A 55 -7.42 -0.41 8.54
N SER A 56 -8.22 0.33 9.33
CA SER A 56 -8.31 0.11 10.77
C SER A 56 -8.83 -1.28 11.10
N ALA A 57 -9.84 -1.77 10.39
CA ALA A 57 -10.37 -3.12 10.62
C ALA A 57 -9.34 -4.21 10.29
N ILE A 58 -8.64 -4.08 9.14
CA ILE A 58 -7.58 -5.01 8.74
C ILE A 58 -6.45 -5.01 9.76
N PHE A 59 -5.94 -3.83 10.10
CA PHE A 59 -4.77 -3.71 10.96
C PHE A 59 -5.07 -4.11 12.40
N SER A 60 -6.22 -3.70 12.95
CA SER A 60 -6.64 -4.12 14.30
C SER A 60 -6.87 -5.63 14.38
N GLY A 61 -7.34 -6.26 13.30
CA GLY A 61 -7.48 -7.72 13.22
C GLY A 61 -6.13 -8.43 13.28
N HIS A 62 -5.11 -7.91 12.58
CA HIS A 62 -3.74 -8.44 12.63
C HIS A 62 -3.09 -8.26 13.99
N LEU A 63 -3.32 -7.12 14.64
CA LEU A 63 -2.70 -6.80 15.94
C LEU A 63 -3.28 -7.57 17.13
N GLN A 64 -4.22 -8.49 16.90
CA GLN A 64 -4.69 -9.40 17.95
C GLN A 64 -3.52 -10.29 18.44
N GLY A 65 -3.15 -10.13 19.71
CA GLY A 65 -2.02 -10.84 20.32
C GLY A 65 -0.72 -10.03 20.38
N PHE A 66 -0.69 -8.82 19.83
CA PHE A 66 0.39 -7.86 20.05
C PHE A 66 0.24 -7.14 21.39
N SER A 67 1.31 -6.46 21.82
CA SER A 67 1.31 -5.67 23.05
C SER A 67 0.31 -4.51 22.99
N ALA A 68 -0.12 -4.04 24.16
CA ALA A 68 -0.99 -2.87 24.27
C ALA A 68 -0.33 -1.59 23.72
N SER A 69 1.00 -1.50 23.79
CA SER A 69 1.77 -0.39 23.23
C SER A 69 1.62 -0.33 21.70
N VAL A 70 1.76 -1.46 21.03
CA VAL A 70 1.60 -1.56 19.56
C VAL A 70 0.14 -1.33 19.16
N THR A 71 -0.79 -1.97 19.85
CA THR A 71 -2.23 -1.83 19.56
C THR A 71 -2.71 -0.39 19.74
N GLY A 72 -2.19 0.34 20.73
CA GLY A 72 -2.51 1.75 20.96
C GLY A 72 -2.01 2.71 19.87
N ALA A 73 -1.00 2.31 19.10
CA ALA A 73 -0.48 3.09 17.97
C ALA A 73 -1.24 2.83 16.65
N ALA A 74 -2.11 1.80 16.60
CA ALA A 74 -2.70 1.30 15.37
C ALA A 74 -3.51 2.35 14.60
N GLU A 75 -4.44 3.02 15.29
CA GLU A 75 -5.31 4.05 14.70
C GLU A 75 -4.48 5.24 14.16
N LYS A 76 -3.43 5.62 14.89
CA LYS A 76 -2.51 6.69 14.49
C LYS A 76 -1.72 6.34 13.24
N ILE A 77 -1.23 5.10 13.13
CA ILE A 77 -0.54 4.61 11.94
C ILE A 77 -1.50 4.62 10.74
N VAL A 78 -2.76 4.21 10.91
CA VAL A 78 -3.75 4.24 9.83
C VAL A 78 -4.01 5.66 9.36
N GLN A 79 -4.24 6.59 10.28
CA GLN A 79 -4.46 7.99 9.94
C GLN A 79 -3.22 8.61 9.25
N ALA A 80 -2.02 8.32 9.76
CA ALA A 80 -0.76 8.76 9.15
C ALA A 80 -0.62 8.25 7.71
N THR A 81 -0.95 6.98 7.47
CA THR A 81 -0.84 6.34 6.15
C THR A 81 -1.80 6.97 5.14
N VAL A 82 -3.05 7.22 5.54
CA VAL A 82 -4.05 7.86 4.67
C VAL A 82 -3.69 9.31 4.39
N ASN A 83 -3.25 10.07 5.40
CA ASN A 83 -2.81 11.46 5.26
C ASN A 83 -1.59 11.56 4.32
N LEU A 84 -0.59 10.69 4.50
CA LEU A 84 0.60 10.66 3.65
C LEU A 84 0.23 10.31 2.21
N HIS A 85 -0.60 9.29 2.00
CA HIS A 85 -1.07 8.91 0.66
C HIS A 85 -1.77 10.08 -0.04
N ASN A 86 -2.63 10.81 0.67
CA ASN A 86 -3.31 12.00 0.12
C ASN A 86 -2.31 13.11 -0.23
N ALA A 87 -1.31 13.36 0.61
CA ALA A 87 -0.27 14.37 0.34
C ALA A 87 0.59 13.99 -0.88
N VAL A 88 1.06 12.74 -0.95
CA VAL A 88 1.84 12.20 -2.07
C VAL A 88 1.03 12.27 -3.37
N SER A 89 -0.23 11.84 -3.33
CA SER A 89 -1.11 11.81 -4.52
C SER A 89 -1.37 13.19 -5.10
N ARG A 90 -1.44 14.23 -4.25
CA ARG A 90 -1.60 15.63 -4.68
C ARG A 90 -0.29 16.23 -5.22
N ARG A 91 0.85 15.81 -4.67
CA ARG A 91 2.16 16.39 -5.02
C ARG A 91 2.74 15.78 -6.29
N PHE A 92 2.68 14.46 -6.41
CA PHE A 92 3.38 13.69 -7.44
C PHE A 92 2.39 13.23 -8.49
N LEU A 93 2.17 14.05 -9.52
CA LEU A 93 1.20 13.75 -10.57
C LEU A 93 1.83 12.94 -11.72
N PRO A 94 1.06 12.06 -12.38
CA PRO A 94 1.53 11.32 -13.53
C PRO A 94 1.80 12.26 -14.72
N SER A 95 2.85 11.96 -15.47
CA SER A 95 3.17 12.62 -16.75
C SER A 95 3.71 11.61 -17.76
N ALA A 96 3.91 12.02 -19.01
CA ALA A 96 4.49 11.14 -20.04
C ALA A 96 5.87 10.57 -19.64
N ILE A 97 6.64 11.31 -18.85
CA ILE A 97 7.97 10.90 -18.36
C ILE A 97 7.86 10.15 -17.02
N LYS A 98 6.88 10.52 -16.19
CA LYS A 98 6.64 9.97 -14.84
C LYS A 98 5.33 9.18 -14.80
N PHE A 99 5.21 8.19 -15.69
CA PHE A 99 3.98 7.40 -15.83
C PHE A 99 3.74 6.43 -14.66
N THR A 100 4.77 6.16 -13.84
CA THR A 100 4.70 5.33 -12.63
C THR A 100 4.04 6.05 -11.45
N TYR A 101 3.78 7.36 -11.55
CA TYR A 101 3.21 8.19 -10.47
C TYR A 101 1.67 8.09 -10.50
N ASN A 102 1.17 6.87 -10.49
CA ASN A 102 -0.26 6.58 -10.44
C ASN A 102 -0.62 6.04 -9.06
N TRP A 103 -1.18 6.91 -8.23
CA TRP A 103 -1.50 6.64 -6.83
C TRP A 103 -2.98 6.31 -6.68
N ASN A 104 -3.27 5.16 -6.09
CA ASN A 104 -4.61 4.65 -5.84
C ASN A 104 -4.62 3.82 -4.54
N MET A 105 -5.72 3.11 -4.28
CA MET A 105 -5.87 2.31 -3.05
C MET A 105 -4.81 1.19 -2.92
N ARG A 106 -4.16 0.76 -4.01
CA ARG A 106 -3.12 -0.28 -4.00
C ARG A 106 -1.92 0.09 -3.15
N GLU A 107 -1.52 1.36 -3.13
CA GLU A 107 -0.37 1.79 -2.30
C GLU A 107 -0.65 1.57 -0.82
N LEU A 108 -1.86 1.94 -0.38
CA LEU A 108 -2.30 1.67 0.99
C LEU A 108 -2.30 0.16 1.26
N THR A 109 -2.84 -0.65 0.34
CA THR A 109 -2.84 -2.12 0.49
C THR A 109 -1.43 -2.69 0.62
N ASN A 110 -0.47 -2.21 -0.18
CA ASN A 110 0.92 -2.67 -0.11
C ASN A 110 1.59 -2.31 1.22
N ILE A 111 1.36 -1.08 1.73
CA ILE A 111 1.90 -0.67 3.03
C ILE A 111 1.35 -1.56 4.14
N PHE A 112 0.03 -1.78 4.18
CA PHE A 112 -0.58 -2.64 5.20
C PHE A 112 -0.19 -4.11 5.02
N GLN A 113 0.01 -4.58 3.79
CA GLN A 113 0.52 -5.93 3.55
C GLN A 113 1.89 -6.11 4.20
N GLY A 114 2.81 -5.15 4.04
CA GLY A 114 4.12 -5.17 4.70
C GLY A 114 4.01 -5.10 6.23
N LEU A 115 3.14 -4.24 6.75
CA LEU A 115 2.86 -4.16 8.19
C LEU A 115 2.32 -5.47 8.76
N THR A 116 1.48 -6.20 8.01
CA THR A 116 0.94 -7.50 8.44
C THR A 116 1.94 -8.66 8.37
N LEU A 117 3.16 -8.43 7.90
CA LEU A 117 4.26 -9.41 8.02
C LEU A 117 4.99 -9.32 9.37
N SER A 118 4.62 -8.35 10.21
CA SER A 118 5.11 -8.25 11.58
C SER A 118 4.63 -9.42 12.44
N ASP A 119 5.47 -9.83 13.38
CA ASP A 119 5.19 -10.92 14.33
C ASP A 119 5.29 -10.39 15.78
N PRO A 120 4.33 -10.72 16.66
CA PRO A 120 4.32 -10.23 18.03
C PRO A 120 5.55 -10.65 18.85
N GLU A 121 6.29 -11.70 18.46
CA GLU A 121 7.54 -12.11 19.12
C GLU A 121 8.66 -11.05 18.96
N TYR A 122 8.66 -10.32 17.83
CA TYR A 122 9.70 -9.35 17.50
C TYR A 122 9.26 -7.89 17.62
N PHE A 123 7.95 -7.63 17.58
CA PHE A 123 7.35 -6.30 17.61
C PHE A 123 6.54 -6.08 18.90
N ASP A 124 7.24 -5.75 19.98
CA ASP A 124 6.62 -5.51 21.30
C ASP A 124 6.41 -4.01 21.60
N LYS A 125 7.13 -3.12 20.90
CA LYS A 125 7.07 -1.66 21.13
C LYS A 125 6.43 -0.91 19.96
N SER A 126 5.66 0.13 20.27
CA SER A 126 5.07 1.05 19.27
C SER A 126 6.12 1.60 18.30
N VAL A 127 7.31 1.95 18.80
CA VAL A 127 8.42 2.48 18.00
C VAL A 127 8.82 1.52 16.87
N GLN A 128 8.89 0.21 17.14
CA GLN A 128 9.28 -0.78 16.13
C GLN A 128 8.24 -0.85 15.01
N MET A 129 6.95 -0.80 15.37
CA MET A 129 5.86 -0.78 14.41
C MET A 129 5.84 0.52 13.58
N CYS A 130 6.11 1.67 14.22
CA CYS A 130 6.23 2.95 13.52
C CYS A 130 7.43 2.98 12.55
N ARG A 131 8.56 2.37 12.93
CA ARG A 131 9.74 2.23 12.06
C ARG A 131 9.46 1.31 10.87
N LEU A 132 8.74 0.21 11.09
CA LEU A 132 8.27 -0.66 10.01
C LEU A 132 7.36 0.11 9.04
N TRP A 133 6.44 0.92 9.57
CA TRP A 133 5.60 1.79 8.74
C TRP A 133 6.42 2.77 7.88
N VAL A 134 7.45 3.41 8.45
CA VAL A 134 8.39 4.27 7.68
C VAL A 134 9.07 3.48 6.57
N HIS A 135 9.52 2.26 6.86
CA HIS A 135 10.12 1.39 5.86
C HIS A 135 9.18 1.12 4.69
N GLU A 136 7.96 0.68 4.98
CA GLU A 136 6.96 0.38 3.97
C GLU A 136 6.56 1.61 3.15
N CYS A 137 6.42 2.78 3.78
CA CYS A 137 6.16 4.03 3.08
C CYS A 137 7.29 4.37 2.09
N ASN A 138 8.55 4.16 2.47
CA ASN A 138 9.68 4.36 1.57
C ASN A 138 9.65 3.37 0.39
N ARG A 139 9.40 2.08 0.66
CA ARG A 139 9.33 1.04 -0.38
C ARG A 139 8.19 1.26 -1.38
N VAL A 140 7.06 1.78 -0.91
CA VAL A 140 5.88 1.98 -1.74
C VAL A 140 5.93 3.29 -2.52
N PHE A 141 6.39 4.37 -1.89
CA PHE A 141 6.41 5.71 -2.49
C PHE A 141 7.79 6.13 -2.99
N ALA A 142 8.79 6.17 -2.11
CA ALA A 142 10.11 6.74 -2.42
C ALA A 142 10.84 5.98 -3.52
N ASP A 143 10.74 4.64 -3.56
CA ASP A 143 11.37 3.80 -4.59
C ASP A 143 10.83 4.09 -6.01
N ARG A 144 9.68 4.77 -6.15
CA ARG A 144 9.14 5.20 -7.45
C ARG A 144 9.62 6.58 -7.88
N LEU A 145 10.17 7.38 -6.97
CA LEU A 145 10.60 8.75 -7.25
C LEU A 145 11.90 8.74 -8.04
N VAL A 146 12.00 9.60 -9.05
CA VAL A 146 13.11 9.56 -10.02
C VAL A 146 14.27 10.45 -9.59
N THR A 147 13.99 11.59 -8.95
CA THR A 147 15.01 12.59 -8.64
C THR A 147 15.25 12.70 -7.14
N THR A 148 16.49 13.00 -6.75
CA THR A 148 16.87 13.20 -5.35
C THR A 148 16.09 14.34 -4.70
N ALA A 149 15.82 15.43 -5.42
CA ALA A 149 15.01 16.53 -4.94
C ALA A 149 13.55 16.10 -4.64
N GLU A 150 12.99 15.15 -5.39
CA GLU A 150 11.66 14.60 -5.08
C GLU A 150 11.68 13.73 -3.84
N ILE A 151 12.76 12.95 -3.65
CA ILE A 151 12.97 12.14 -2.44
C ILE A 151 13.08 13.05 -1.22
N GLU A 152 13.86 14.12 -1.28
CA GLU A 152 13.96 15.11 -0.19
C GLU A 152 12.60 15.74 0.16
N VAL A 153 11.78 16.04 -0.86
CA VAL A 153 10.42 16.55 -0.65
C VAL A 153 9.54 15.49 0.02
N PHE A 154 9.64 14.22 -0.40
CA PHE A 154 8.92 13.12 0.22
C PHE A 154 9.35 12.91 1.67
N ASP A 155 10.64 12.94 1.96
CA ASP A 155 11.19 12.80 3.31
C ASP A 155 10.66 13.90 4.24
N GLY A 156 10.57 15.14 3.75
CA GLY A 156 9.93 16.24 4.46
C GLY A 156 8.44 16.00 4.72
N MET A 157 7.70 15.46 3.74
CA MET A 157 6.29 15.10 3.93
C MET A 157 6.13 13.98 4.96
N LEU A 158 7.00 12.98 4.93
CA LEU A 158 6.99 11.86 5.87
C LEU A 158 7.30 12.35 7.29
N GLN A 159 8.28 13.24 7.46
CA GLN A 159 8.62 13.89 8.73
C GLN A 159 7.43 14.65 9.32
N GLU A 160 6.76 15.47 8.52
CA GLU A 160 5.61 16.26 8.97
C GLU A 160 4.44 15.36 9.40
N VAL A 161 4.14 14.30 8.63
CA VAL A 161 3.08 13.35 8.98
C VAL A 161 3.45 12.57 10.24
N ALA A 162 4.69 12.08 10.34
CA ALA A 162 5.17 11.34 11.51
C ALA A 162 5.06 12.19 12.78
N LYS A 163 5.51 13.46 12.73
CA LYS A 163 5.43 14.40 13.85
C LYS A 163 4.01 14.72 14.28
N LYS A 164 3.06 14.74 13.34
CA LYS A 164 1.66 15.11 13.60
C LYS A 164 0.85 13.95 14.18
N GLU A 165 1.02 12.75 13.65
CA GLU A 165 0.12 11.63 13.92
C GLU A 165 0.73 10.56 14.84
N LEU A 166 2.03 10.29 14.74
CA LEU A 166 2.64 9.18 15.48
C LEU A 166 2.87 9.54 16.95
N PRO A 167 2.69 8.57 17.87
CA PRO A 167 2.91 8.79 19.29
C PRO A 167 4.40 8.95 19.64
N ASP A 168 5.26 8.29 18.87
CA ASP A 168 6.70 8.30 19.05
C ASP A 168 7.34 9.44 18.23
N GLY A 169 8.27 10.18 18.84
CA GLY A 169 8.88 11.35 18.22
C GLY A 169 9.58 11.02 16.88
N PRO A 170 9.56 11.95 15.91
CA PRO A 170 10.07 11.71 14.56
C PRO A 170 11.56 11.33 14.56
N ASP A 171 12.35 11.86 15.49
CA ASP A 171 13.79 11.58 15.59
C ASP A 171 14.09 10.10 15.82
N VAL A 172 13.27 9.42 16.63
CA VAL A 172 13.45 7.99 16.94
C VAL A 172 12.92 7.15 15.78
N VAL A 173 11.74 7.48 15.27
CA VAL A 173 11.07 6.72 14.22
C VAL A 173 11.81 6.82 12.87
N LEU A 174 12.45 7.95 12.59
CA LEU A 174 13.17 8.19 11.34
C LEU A 174 14.68 7.97 11.46
N SER A 175 15.17 7.57 12.63
CA SER A 175 16.59 7.29 12.83
C SER A 175 17.07 6.17 11.88
N THR A 176 18.14 6.46 11.15
CA THR A 176 18.77 5.47 10.26
C THR A 176 19.63 4.49 11.07
N PRO A 177 19.68 3.21 10.68
CA PRO A 177 19.10 2.61 9.48
C PRO A 177 17.64 2.16 9.67
N VAL A 178 16.79 2.32 8.64
CA VAL A 178 15.37 1.85 8.63
C VAL A 178 15.09 0.58 7.77
N PRO A 179 16.04 -0.22 7.25
CA PRO A 179 15.68 -1.40 6.47
C PRO A 179 15.13 -2.54 7.34
N PHE A 180 13.99 -3.09 6.91
CA PHE A 180 13.44 -4.35 7.42
C PHE A 180 13.60 -5.42 6.35
N THR A 181 14.12 -6.59 6.72
CA THR A 181 14.32 -7.71 5.79
C THR A 181 14.18 -9.06 6.49
N ASN A 182 13.85 -10.09 5.73
CA ASN A 182 13.95 -11.50 6.16
C ASN A 182 15.25 -12.17 5.68
N PHE A 183 16.07 -11.47 4.88
CA PHE A 183 17.23 -12.03 4.20
C PHE A 183 18.48 -12.10 5.09
N ALA A 184 18.77 -11.02 5.83
CA ALA A 184 19.97 -10.91 6.66
C ALA A 184 19.76 -11.35 8.11
N SER A 185 18.51 -11.63 8.49
CA SER A 185 18.16 -12.01 9.85
C SER A 185 18.32 -13.51 10.11
N GLN A 186 18.80 -13.85 11.31
CA GLN A 186 18.78 -15.21 11.83
C GLN A 186 17.38 -15.69 12.25
N SER A 187 16.39 -14.79 12.29
CA SER A 187 15.01 -15.10 12.64
C SER A 187 14.32 -15.82 11.48
N LYS A 188 14.31 -17.17 11.48
CA LYS A 188 13.40 -18.11 10.77
C LYS A 188 12.54 -17.60 9.57
N GLY A 189 13.06 -16.74 8.70
CA GLY A 189 12.29 -16.06 7.65
C GLY A 189 11.39 -14.88 8.08
N CYS A 190 11.46 -14.43 9.35
CA CYS A 190 10.66 -13.33 9.88
C CYS A 190 11.16 -11.95 9.40
N TYR A 191 10.24 -11.01 9.23
CA TYR A 191 10.50 -9.67 8.72
C TYR A 191 10.92 -8.74 9.86
N VAL A 192 12.23 -8.51 10.04
CA VAL A 192 12.75 -7.79 11.21
C VAL A 192 13.69 -6.65 10.83
N GLU A 193 13.87 -5.73 11.78
CA GLU A 193 14.75 -4.58 11.64
C GLU A 193 16.21 -5.01 11.51
N VAL A 194 16.94 -4.34 10.63
CA VAL A 194 18.37 -4.57 10.43
C VAL A 194 19.16 -3.51 11.19
N GLU A 195 19.94 -3.93 12.19
CA GLU A 195 20.69 -3.04 13.08
C GLU A 195 21.79 -2.23 12.36
N SER A 196 22.38 -2.78 11.31
CA SER A 196 23.46 -2.13 10.55
C SER A 196 23.45 -2.52 9.08
N THR A 197 23.63 -1.54 8.20
CA THR A 197 23.74 -1.77 6.74
C THR A 197 24.95 -2.62 6.36
N GLU A 198 25.96 -2.75 7.22
CA GLU A 198 27.09 -3.66 6.99
C GLU A 198 26.65 -5.13 7.00
N THR A 199 25.61 -5.48 7.77
CA THR A 199 25.08 -6.87 7.78
C THR A 199 24.39 -7.26 6.48
N LEU A 200 24.04 -6.28 5.64
CA LEU A 200 23.46 -6.49 4.31
C LEU A 200 24.54 -6.66 3.22
N LYS A 201 25.79 -6.29 3.50
CA LYS A 201 26.91 -6.46 2.58
C LYS A 201 27.46 -7.87 2.74
N ARG A 202 27.05 -8.76 1.84
CA ARG A 202 27.63 -10.09 1.71
C ARG A 202 28.81 -10.07 0.75
#